data_AF-A0A3P8VGW8-F1
#
_entry.id   AF-A0A3P8VGW8-F1
#
_cell.length_a   1.000
_cell.length_b   1.000
_cell.length_c   1.000
_cell.angle_alpha   90.00
_cell.angle_beta   90.00
_cell.angle_gamma   90.00
#
_symmetry.space_group_name_H-M   'P 1'
#
loop_
_entity.id
_entity.type
_entity.pdbx_description
1 polymer ?
#
loop_
_entity_poly.entity_id
_entity_poly.type
_entity_poly.pdbx_seq_one_letter_code
_entity_poly.pdbx_strand_id
1 'polypeptide(L)'
;MPSELEIAMESLITVFHRYAKDGRLNRAELRKLMENELSNFLRSQKDPAAVDKIMKDLDANGDNQVDFEEFVSLVVGLSIACEQCYAAQMKQRSFRNWKIPDWERKRITPPPNSP
;
A
#
# COMPACT_ATOMS: atom_id res chain seq x y z
N MET A 1 18.91 7.83 -22.41
CA MET A 1 17.59 7.87 -21.77
C MET A 1 17.72 7.13 -20.46
N PRO A 2 17.28 7.70 -19.34
CA PRO A 2 17.30 6.99 -18.06
C PRO A 2 16.37 5.76 -18.13
N SER A 3 16.77 4.70 -17.45
CA SER A 3 15.99 3.47 -17.25
C SER A 3 14.76 3.73 -16.37
N GLU A 4 13.78 2.84 -16.41
CA GLU A 4 12.56 2.97 -15.61
C GLU A 4 12.85 3.08 -14.10
N LEU A 5 13.87 2.35 -13.62
CA LEU A 5 14.26 2.39 -12.22
C LEU A 5 14.92 3.73 -11.85
N GLU A 6 15.78 4.27 -12.72
CA GLU A 6 16.38 5.59 -12.53
C GLU A 6 15.31 6.68 -12.49
N ILE A 7 14.31 6.61 -13.37
CA ILE A 7 13.16 7.53 -13.38
C ILE A 7 12.34 7.40 -12.09
N ALA A 8 12.12 6.19 -11.59
CA ALA A 8 11.40 5.97 -10.34
C ALA A 8 12.16 6.54 -9.14
N MET A 9 13.48 6.32 -9.06
CA MET A 9 14.32 6.90 -8.02
C MET A 9 14.32 8.42 -8.06
N GLU A 10 14.48 9.01 -9.25
CA GLU A 10 14.40 10.46 -9.44
C GLU A 10 13.02 11.01 -9.04
N SER A 11 11.95 10.28 -9.36
CA SER A 11 10.58 10.65 -9.00
C SER A 11 10.39 10.66 -7.49
N LEU A 12 10.92 9.68 -6.76
CA LEU A 12 10.85 9.63 -5.30
C LEU A 12 11.54 10.82 -4.65
N ILE A 13 12.76 11.13 -5.11
CA ILE A 13 13.55 12.29 -4.64
C ILE A 13 12.80 13.59 -4.95
N THR A 14 12.27 13.72 -6.16
CA THR A 14 11.53 14.91 -6.61
C THR A 14 10.26 15.13 -5.79
N VAL A 15 9.50 14.06 -5.52
CA VAL A 15 8.31 14.13 -4.69
C VAL A 15 8.68 14.52 -3.27
N PHE A 16 9.69 13.91 -2.67
CA PHE A 16 10.12 14.27 -1.32
C PHE A 16 10.48 15.76 -1.21
N HIS A 17 11.38 16.26 -2.06
CA HIS A 17 11.80 17.66 -2.03
C HIS A 17 10.71 18.66 -2.43
N ARG A 18 9.67 18.23 -3.15
CA ARG A 18 8.49 19.06 -3.43
C ARG A 18 7.76 19.46 -2.15
N TYR A 19 7.72 18.57 -1.15
CA TYR A 19 7.04 18.81 0.11
C TYR A 19 7.99 19.19 1.25
N ALA A 20 9.20 18.63 1.27
CA ALA A 20 10.24 18.87 2.28
C ALA A 20 11.03 20.14 1.96
N LYS A 21 10.52 21.29 2.41
CA LYS A 21 11.14 22.60 2.12
C LYS A 21 12.52 22.77 2.73
N ASP A 22 12.72 22.23 3.93
CA ASP A 22 13.96 22.35 4.71
C ASP A 22 14.76 21.04 4.72
N GLY A 23 14.48 20.11 3.79
CA GLY A 23 15.12 18.79 3.71
C GLY A 23 14.50 17.74 4.64
N ARG A 24 13.51 18.12 5.45
CA ARG A 24 12.68 17.24 6.27
C ARG A 24 11.21 17.58 6.08
N LEU A 25 10.34 16.60 6.29
CA LEU A 25 8.89 16.76 6.27
C LEU A 25 8.40 16.97 7.69
N ASN A 26 7.81 18.12 7.96
CA ASN A 26 7.03 18.29 9.19
C ASN A 26 5.65 17.64 9.04
N ARG A 27 4.92 17.52 10.15
CA ARG A 27 3.57 16.92 10.19
C ARG A 27 2.59 17.51 9.15
N ALA A 28 2.64 18.81 8.91
CA ALA A 28 1.75 19.47 7.95
C ALA A 28 2.15 19.17 6.49
N GLU A 29 3.44 19.06 6.22
CA GLU A 29 3.99 18.68 4.92
C GLU A 29 3.74 17.21 4.61
N LEU A 30 3.97 16.32 5.58
CA LEU A 30 3.64 14.90 5.46
C LEU A 30 2.15 14.74 5.14
N ARG A 31 1.26 15.45 5.87
CA ARG A 31 -0.18 15.43 5.60
C ARG A 31 -0.51 15.80 4.15
N LYS A 32 0.12 16.85 3.60
CA LYS A 32 -0.08 17.26 2.20
C LYS A 32 0.43 16.24 1.20
N LEU A 33 1.63 15.69 1.44
CA LEU A 33 2.21 14.63 0.60
C LEU A 33 1.25 13.44 0.53
N MET A 34 0.78 13.02 1.70
CA MET A 34 -0.16 11.94 1.87
C MET A 34 -1.49 12.19 1.14
N GLU A 35 -2.08 13.37 1.30
CA GLU A 35 -3.34 13.74 0.63
C GLU A 35 -3.20 13.83 -0.90
N ASN A 36 -2.06 14.27 -1.42
CA ASN A 36 -1.88 14.49 -2.86
C ASN A 36 -1.36 13.24 -3.60
N GLU A 37 -0.30 12.62 -3.08
CA GLU A 37 0.40 11.52 -3.74
C GLU A 37 -0.18 10.16 -3.34
N LEU A 38 -0.66 10.02 -2.09
CA LEU A 38 -1.16 8.76 -1.53
C LEU A 38 -2.67 8.73 -1.34
N SER A 39 -3.41 9.62 -2.01
CA SER A 39 -4.87 9.75 -1.88
C SER A 39 -5.61 8.42 -2.02
N ASN A 40 -5.22 7.55 -2.95
CA ASN A 40 -5.87 6.26 -3.18
C ASN A 40 -5.62 5.26 -2.04
N PHE A 41 -4.44 5.30 -1.41
CA PHE A 41 -4.12 4.47 -0.25
C PHE A 41 -4.89 4.95 0.99
N LEU A 42 -5.01 6.27 1.15
CA LEU A 42 -5.63 6.91 2.30
C LEU A 42 -7.13 7.14 2.18
N ARG A 43 -7.75 6.86 1.03
CA ARG A 43 -9.22 6.83 0.91
C ARG A 43 -9.87 5.91 1.94
N SER A 44 -9.16 4.88 2.37
CA SER A 44 -9.58 3.96 3.44
C SER A 44 -9.37 4.54 4.86
N GLN A 45 -8.48 5.52 5.00
CA GLN A 45 -8.01 6.14 6.25
C GLN A 45 -8.42 7.62 6.25
N LYS A 46 -9.72 7.92 6.20
CA LYS A 46 -10.26 9.29 6.38
C LYS A 46 -10.21 9.79 7.83
N ASP A 47 -9.41 9.15 8.68
CA ASP A 47 -9.25 9.54 10.06
C ASP A 47 -8.11 10.56 10.18
N PRO A 48 -8.35 11.78 10.69
CA PRO A 48 -7.27 12.72 10.97
C PRO A 48 -6.19 12.16 11.92
N ALA A 49 -6.51 11.16 12.74
CA ALA A 49 -5.54 10.47 13.60
C ALA A 49 -4.63 9.49 12.84
N ALA A 50 -4.98 9.10 11.61
CA ALA A 50 -4.17 8.19 10.80
C ALA A 50 -2.83 8.83 10.42
N VAL A 51 -2.84 10.12 10.08
CA VAL A 51 -1.62 10.88 9.77
C VAL A 51 -0.70 10.94 10.98
N ASP A 52 -1.25 11.12 12.18
CA ASP A 52 -0.47 11.18 13.42
C ASP A 52 0.17 9.85 13.75
N LYS A 53 -0.59 8.76 13.54
CA LYS A 53 -0.08 7.42 13.72
C LYS A 53 1.03 7.12 12.72
N ILE A 54 0.84 7.47 11.46
CA ILE A 54 1.85 7.25 10.41
C ILE A 54 3.08 8.11 10.66
N MET A 55 2.92 9.37 11.06
CA MET A 55 4.03 10.22 11.47
C MET A 55 4.83 9.55 12.58
N LYS A 56 4.16 9.05 13.62
CA LYS A 56 4.81 8.37 14.74
C LYS A 56 5.47 7.04 14.35
N ASP A 57 4.88 6.31 13.41
CA ASP A 57 5.42 5.04 12.92
C ASP A 57 6.67 5.27 12.02
N LEU A 58 6.78 6.44 11.38
CA LEU A 58 7.90 6.81 10.51
C LEU A 58 9.02 7.56 11.24
N ASP A 59 8.67 8.42 12.19
CA ASP A 59 9.60 9.19 13.03
C ASP A 59 10.29 8.27 14.05
N ALA A 60 11.26 7.50 13.56
CA ALA A 60 12.01 6.54 14.37
C ALA A 60 12.97 7.25 15.33
N ASN A 61 13.41 8.44 14.96
CA ASN A 61 14.36 9.24 15.72
C ASN A 61 13.67 10.11 16.81
N GLY A 62 12.37 10.34 16.71
CA GLY A 62 11.53 11.07 17.67
C GLY A 62 11.62 12.60 17.57
N ASP A 63 12.06 13.16 16.44
CA ASP A 63 12.23 14.60 16.24
C ASP A 63 10.97 15.31 15.71
N ASN A 64 9.86 14.57 15.57
CA ASN A 64 8.59 15.02 14.98
C ASN A 64 8.76 15.55 13.55
N GLN A 65 9.76 15.05 12.84
CA GLN A 65 9.98 15.27 11.42
C GLN A 65 10.23 13.92 10.74
N VAL A 66 10.12 13.91 9.41
CA VAL A 66 10.41 12.73 8.60
C VAL A 66 11.50 13.13 7.63
N ASP A 67 12.67 12.52 7.75
CA ASP A 67 13.74 12.69 6.77
C ASP A 67 13.57 11.75 5.55
N PHE A 68 14.52 11.82 4.62
CA PHE A 68 14.43 11.05 3.39
C PHE A 68 14.50 9.54 3.64
N GLU A 69 15.29 9.07 4.61
CA GLU A 69 15.41 7.64 4.91
C GLU A 69 14.12 7.09 5.53
N GLU A 70 13.53 7.85 6.45
CA GLU A 70 12.23 7.55 7.06
C GLU A 70 11.11 7.58 5.99
N PHE A 71 11.14 8.54 5.07
CA PHE A 71 10.21 8.59 3.94
C PHE A 71 10.34 7.37 3.01
N VAL A 72 11.56 6.96 2.67
CA VAL A 72 11.78 5.78 1.82
C VAL A 72 11.26 4.52 2.50
N SER A 73 11.38 4.42 3.83
CA SER A 73 10.83 3.30 4.60
C SER A 73 9.31 3.18 4.45
N LEU A 74 8.58 4.30 4.41
CA LEU A 74 7.15 4.32 4.08
C LEU A 74 6.87 3.74 2.69
N VAL A 75 7.59 4.22 1.68
CA VAL A 75 7.41 3.82 0.28
C VAL A 75 7.68 2.32 0.09
N VAL A 76 8.73 1.81 0.74
CA VAL A 76 9.05 0.37 0.75
C VAL A 76 7.91 -0.42 1.39
N GLY A 77 7.42 0.01 2.56
CA GLY A 77 6.29 -0.62 3.24
C GLY A 77 5.03 -0.67 2.37
N LEU A 78 4.69 0.45 1.72
CA LEU A 78 3.56 0.53 0.79
C LEU A 78 3.76 -0.37 -0.43
N SER A 79 4.96 -0.42 -0.99
CA SER A 79 5.28 -1.27 -2.14
C SER A 79 5.12 -2.75 -1.81
N ILE A 80 5.58 -3.19 -0.63
CA ILE A 80 5.39 -4.56 -0.14
C ILE A 80 3.90 -4.86 0.07
N ALA A 81 3.15 -3.93 0.67
CA ALA A 81 1.71 -4.09 0.87
C ALA A 81 0.95 -4.18 -0.48
N CYS A 82 1.35 -3.39 -1.48
CA CYS A 82 0.82 -3.46 -2.84
C CYS A 82 1.07 -4.81 -3.48
N GLU A 83 2.30 -5.33 -3.37
CA GLU A 83 2.67 -6.63 -3.91
C GLU A 83 1.82 -7.75 -3.27
N GLN A 84 1.61 -7.71 -1.94
CA GLN A 84 0.74 -8.65 -1.25
C GLN A 84 -0.71 -8.56 -1.72
N CYS A 85 -1.25 -7.35 -1.91
CA CYS A 85 -2.60 -7.13 -2.42
C CYS A 85 -2.74 -7.64 -3.86
N TYR A 86 -1.73 -7.40 -4.70
CA TYR A 86 -1.68 -7.87 -6.07
C TYR A 86 -1.63 -9.40 -6.13
N ALA A 87 -0.77 -10.02 -5.33
CA ALA A 87 -0.69 -11.48 -5.21
C ALA A 87 -1.99 -12.10 -4.68
N ALA A 88 -2.64 -11.45 -3.71
CA ALA A 88 -3.94 -11.89 -3.18
C ALA A 88 -5.06 -11.75 -4.22
N GLN A 89 -5.10 -10.67 -4.99
CA GLN A 89 -6.05 -10.47 -6.08
C GLN A 89 -5.83 -11.46 -7.24
N MET A 90 -4.57 -11.77 -7.57
CA MET A 90 -4.19 -12.81 -8.54
C MET A 90 -4.70 -14.19 -8.10
N LYS A 91 -4.50 -14.56 -6.82
CA LYS A 91 -5.03 -15.80 -6.26
C LYS A 91 -6.56 -15.82 -6.27
N GLN A 92 -7.22 -14.75 -5.83
CA GLN A 92 -8.69 -14.67 -5.85
C GLN A 92 -9.27 -14.71 -7.26
N ARG A 93 -8.61 -14.16 -8.28
CA ARG A 93 -9.02 -14.33 -9.69
C ARG A 93 -8.91 -15.77 -10.16
N SER A 94 -7.84 -16.46 -9.77
CA SER A 94 -7.66 -17.89 -10.06
C SER A 94 -8.73 -18.75 -9.37
N PHE A 95 -9.07 -18.46 -8.10
CA PHE A 95 -10.17 -19.12 -7.38
C PHE A 95 -11.57 -18.72 -7.87
N ARG A 96 -11.80 -17.46 -8.29
CA ARG A 96 -13.09 -17.02 -8.86
C ARG A 96 -13.38 -17.68 -10.22
N ASN A 97 -12.35 -17.96 -11.00
CA ASN A 97 -12.48 -18.68 -12.27
C ASN A 97 -12.33 -20.21 -12.10
N TRP A 98 -12.05 -20.69 -10.89
CA TRP A 98 -12.04 -22.12 -10.60
C TRP A 98 -13.48 -22.66 -10.60
N LYS A 99 -13.87 -23.33 -11.69
CA LYS A 99 -15.06 -24.16 -11.69
C LYS A 99 -14.75 -25.44 -10.94
N ILE A 100 -15.53 -25.73 -9.90
CA ILE A 100 -15.47 -27.01 -9.17
C ILE A 100 -15.55 -28.14 -10.21
N PRO A 101 -14.54 -29.03 -10.29
CA PRO A 101 -14.58 -30.17 -11.19
C PRO A 101 -15.81 -31.05 -10.92
N ASP A 102 -16.43 -31.58 -11.97
CA ASP A 102 -17.69 -32.35 -11.84
C ASP A 102 -17.57 -33.57 -10.90
N TRP A 103 -16.38 -34.14 -10.75
CA TRP A 103 -16.13 -35.26 -9.83
C TRP A 103 -16.28 -34.85 -8.36
N GLU A 104 -16.07 -33.57 -8.03
CA GLU A 104 -16.16 -33.04 -6.68
C GLU A 104 -17.59 -32.59 -6.35
N ARG A 105 -18.36 -32.09 -7.33
CA ARG A 105 -19.82 -31.84 -7.17
C ARG A 105 -20.59 -33.10 -6.77
N LYS A 106 -20.23 -34.25 -7.33
CA LYS A 106 -20.89 -35.55 -7.03
C LYS A 106 -20.64 -36.06 -5.61
N ARG A 107 -19.67 -35.49 -4.89
CA ARG A 107 -19.34 -35.88 -3.51
C ARG A 107 -20.12 -35.08 -2.46
N ILE A 108 -20.75 -33.97 -2.86
CA ILE A 108 -21.40 -33.00 -1.95
C ILE A 108 -22.94 -33.12 -2.00
N THR A 109 -23.51 -33.80 -3.02
CA THR A 109 -24.95 -34.08 -3.07
C THR A 109 -25.28 -35.24 -2.13
N PRO A 110 -26.08 -35.05 -1.07
CA PRO A 110 -26.56 -36.18 -0.28
C PRO A 110 -27.40 -37.10 -1.19
N PRO A 111 -27.34 -38.43 -0.97
CA PRO A 111 -28.16 -39.36 -1.74
C PRO A 111 -29.64 -38.99 -1.60
N PRO A 112 -30.42 -38.99 -2.68
CA PRO A 112 -31.86 -38.75 -2.59
C PRO A 112 -32.46 -39.79 -1.65
N ASN A 113 -33.25 -39.31 -0.67
CA ASN A 113 -33.99 -40.15 0.26
C ASN A 113 -34.67 -41.27 -0.51
N SER A 114 -34.20 -42.50 -0.28
CA SER A 114 -34.87 -43.70 -0.75
C SER A 114 -36.24 -43.80 -0.05
N PRO A 115 -37.33 -44.08 -0.78
CA PRO A 115 -38.68 -44.18 -0.22
C PRO A 115 -38.81 -45.31 0.81
#